data_AF-A0A522MAZ7-F1
#
_entry.id   AF-A0A522MAZ7-F1
#
_cell.length_a   1.000
_cell.length_b   1.000
_cell.length_c   1.000
_cell.angle_alpha   90.00
_cell.angle_beta   90.00
_cell.angle_gamma   90.00
#
_symmetry.space_group_name_H-M   'P 1'
#
loop_
_entity.id
_entity.type
_entity.pdbx_description
1 polymer ?
#
loop_
_entity_poly.entity_id
_entity_poly.type
_entity_poly.pdbx_seq_one_letter_code
_entity_poly.pdbx_strand_id
1 'polypeptide(L)' 'MWVSPSARGLGVAQRLLEALEARAKEAGVGRLRLDTNRTLTEARSLYLRNGYKEIAAYNDNPYADFWFEKRL' A
#
# COMPACT_ATOMS: atom_id res chain seq x y z
N MET A 1 -2.89 5.10 -2.42
CA MET A 1 -4.30 4.90 -2.82
C MET A 1 -5.19 5.84 -2.04
N TRP A 2 -6.24 6.39 -2.66
CA TRP A 2 -7.21 7.27 -1.99
C TRP A 2 -8.61 6.68 -2.15
N VAL A 3 -9.42 6.79 -1.09
CA VAL A 3 -10.83 6.41 -1.10
C VAL A 3 -11.63 7.58 -0.54
N SER A 4 -12.71 7.95 -1.23
CA SER A 4 -13.64 8.99 -0.80
C SER A 4 -14.07 8.76 0.65
N PRO A 5 -14.15 9.81 1.50
CA PRO A 5 -14.68 9.69 2.86
C PRO A 5 -16.00 8.92 2.94
N SER A 6 -16.92 9.15 1.99
CA SER A 6 -18.23 8.48 1.92
C SER A 6 -18.17 6.97 1.64
N ALA A 7 -17.03 6.46 1.17
CA ALA A 7 -16.82 5.05 0.84
C ALA A 7 -15.82 4.35 1.77
N ARG A 8 -15.35 5.03 2.84
CA ARG A 8 -14.48 4.42 3.85
C ARG A 8 -15.27 3.41 4.70
N GLY A 9 -14.56 2.45 5.27
CA GLY A 9 -15.17 1.34 6.05
C GLY A 9 -15.84 0.25 5.19
N LEU A 10 -16.07 0.49 3.90
CA LEU A 10 -16.70 -0.49 2.98
C LEU A 10 -15.72 -1.48 2.34
N GLY A 11 -14.47 -1.54 2.82
CA GLY A 11 -13.44 -2.45 2.28
C GLY A 11 -12.91 -2.07 0.89
N VAL A 12 -13.24 -0.90 0.35
CA VAL A 12 -12.81 -0.48 -1.00
C VAL A 12 -11.29 -0.47 -1.15
N ALA A 13 -10.55 0.07 -0.18
CA ALA A 13 -9.09 0.10 -0.22
C ALA A 13 -8.46 -1.30 -0.24
N GLN A 14 -9.09 -2.28 0.43
CA GLN A 14 -8.65 -3.68 0.42
C GLN A 14 -8.80 -4.26 -0.98
N ARG A 15 -9.98 -4.11 -1.59
CA ARG A 15 -10.26 -4.62 -2.94
C ARG A 15 -9.36 -3.97 -4.00
N LEU A 16 -9.08 -2.67 -3.87
CA LEU A 16 -8.14 -1.98 -4.74
C LEU A 16 -6.72 -2.55 -4.62
N LEU A 17 -6.25 -2.79 -3.38
CA LEU A 17 -4.93 -3.38 -3.14
C LEU A 17 -4.82 -4.80 -3.73
N GLU A 18 -5.82 -5.65 -3.49
CA GLU A 18 -5.89 -7.01 -4.04
C GLU A 18 -5.88 -7.01 -5.57
N ALA A 19 -6.67 -6.13 -6.20
CA ALA A 19 -6.70 -5.99 -7.65
C ALA A 19 -5.34 -5.54 -8.21
N LEU A 20 -4.66 -4.61 -7.55
CA LEU A 20 -3.31 -4.18 -7.94
C LEU A 20 -2.29 -5.32 -7.82
N GLU A 21 -2.34 -6.09 -6.73
CA GLU A 21 -1.46 -7.24 -6.54
C GLU A 21 -1.69 -8.32 -7.59
N ALA A 22 -2.95 -8.64 -7.92
CA ALA A 22 -3.29 -9.59 -8.97
C ALA A 22 -2.73 -9.14 -10.33
N ARG A 23 -2.93 -7.88 -10.71
CA ARG A 23 -2.39 -7.32 -11.96
C ARG A 23 -0.87 -7.30 -12.01
N ALA A 24 -0.24 -7.01 -10.89
CA ALA A 24 1.22 -7.04 -10.80
C ALA A 24 1.77 -8.46 -10.99
N LYS A 25 1.12 -9.48 -10.42
CA LYS A 25 1.46 -10.89 -10.65
C LYS A 25 1.30 -11.30 -12.11
N GLU A 26 0.17 -10.94 -12.73
CA GLU A 26 -0.09 -11.18 -14.16
C GLU A 26 0.97 -10.53 -15.06
N ALA A 27 1.48 -9.37 -14.66
CA ALA A 27 2.54 -8.66 -15.37
C ALA A 27 3.96 -9.18 -15.06
N GLY A 28 4.11 -10.24 -14.26
CA GLY A 28 5.42 -10.80 -13.89
C GLY A 28 6.23 -9.94 -12.92
N VAL A 29 5.58 -9.02 -12.20
CA VAL A 29 6.24 -8.16 -11.21
C VAL A 29 6.52 -8.97 -9.94
N GLY A 30 7.81 -9.11 -9.57
CA GLY A 30 8.20 -9.88 -8.38
C GLY A 30 8.11 -9.13 -7.04
N ARG A 31 7.82 -7.82 -7.07
CA ARG A 31 7.83 -6.97 -5.87
C ARG A 31 7.01 -5.69 -6.06
N LEU A 32 6.22 -5.35 -5.04
CA LEU A 32 5.57 -4.05 -4.92
C LEU A 32 6.20 -3.25 -3.79
N ARG A 33 6.32 -1.94 -4.03
CA ARG A 33 6.77 -0.96 -3.05
C ARG A 33 5.80 0.20 -3.01
N LEU A 34 5.65 0.78 -1.84
CA LEU A 34 4.82 1.96 -1.61
C LEU A 34 5.34 2.74 -0.42
N ASP A 35 4.94 4.01 -0.36
CA ASP A 35 5.20 4.89 0.76
C ASP A 35 3.92 5.58 1.22
N THR A 36 3.89 5.96 2.50
CA THR A 36 2.75 6.64 3.11
C THR A 36 3.22 7.64 4.17
N ASN A 37 2.37 8.62 4.45
CA ASN A 37 2.64 9.60 5.49
C ASN A 37 2.13 9.10 6.86
N ARG A 38 2.61 9.73 7.93
CA ARG A 38 2.27 9.35 9.30
C ARG A 38 0.81 9.59 9.69
N THR A 39 0.13 10.49 8.98
CA THR A 39 -1.28 10.83 9.25
C THR A 39 -2.25 9.77 8.71
N LEU A 40 -1.80 8.92 7.79
CA LEU A 40 -2.60 7.87 7.15
C LEU A 40 -2.48 6.53 7.90
N THR A 41 -2.88 6.51 9.18
CA THR A 41 -2.73 5.35 10.06
C THR A 41 -3.47 4.11 9.53
N GLU A 42 -4.66 4.27 8.93
CA GLU A 42 -5.42 3.17 8.34
C GLU A 42 -4.72 2.57 7.11
N ALA A 43 -3.99 3.39 6.35
CA ALA A 43 -3.21 2.91 5.23
C ALA A 43 -2.05 2.04 5.72
N ARG A 44 -1.33 2.46 6.76
CA ARG A 44 -0.27 1.66 7.38
C ARG A 44 -0.80 0.30 7.85
N SER A 45 -1.91 0.29 8.59
CA SER A 45 -2.56 -0.94 9.05
C SER A 45 -3.03 -1.84 7.89
N LEU A 46 -3.53 -1.24 6.80
CA LEU A 46 -3.88 -1.95 5.57
C LEU A 46 -2.68 -2.65 4.95
N TYR A 47 -1.53 -1.99 4.83
CA TYR A 47 -0.36 -2.60 4.22
C TYR A 47 0.22 -3.71 5.09
N LEU A 48 0.39 -3.46 6.39
CA LEU A 48 0.94 -4.44 7.34
C LEU A 48 0.12 -5.74 7.36
N ARG A 49 -1.22 -5.64 7.45
CA ARG A 49 -2.09 -6.83 7.45
C ARG A 49 -2.10 -7.59 6.12
N ASN A 50 -1.75 -6.94 5.02
CA ASN A 50 -1.63 -7.57 3.70
C ASN A 50 -0.23 -8.14 3.42
N GLY A 51 0.63 -8.22 4.43
CA GLY A 51 1.95 -8.84 4.32
C GLY A 51 3.04 -7.94 3.74
N TYR A 52 2.77 -6.64 3.62
CA TYR A 52 3.85 -5.68 3.38
C TYR A 52 4.70 -5.52 4.64
N LYS A 53 6.00 -5.44 4.45
CA LYS A 53 6.98 -5.21 5.50
C LYS A 53 7.54 -3.80 5.38
N GLU A 54 7.73 -3.14 6.51
CA GLU A 54 8.40 -1.84 6.55
C GLU A 54 9.86 -2.01 6.09
N ILE A 55 10.34 -1.07 5.26
CA ILE A 55 11.69 -1.04 4.71
C ILE A 55 12.29 0.36 4.86
N ALA A 56 13.59 0.49 4.64
CA ALA A 56 14.21 1.79 4.47
C ALA A 56 13.60 2.55 3.28
N ALA A 57 13.71 3.88 3.31
CA ALA A 57 13.26 4.73 2.22
C ALA A 57 13.85 4.28 0.88
N TYR A 58 12.99 4.10 -0.12
CA TYR A 58 13.39 3.73 -1.49
C TYR A 58 13.33 4.91 -2.47
N ASN A 59 12.83 6.07 -2.00
CA ASN A 59 12.71 7.31 -2.76
C ASN A 59 12.88 8.51 -1.81
N ASP A 60 13.03 9.70 -2.39
CA ASP A 60 13.18 10.96 -1.66
C ASP A 60 11.84 11.72 -1.50
N ASN A 61 10.71 11.01 -1.39
CA ASN A 61 9.41 11.66 -1.27
C ASN A 61 9.33 12.47 0.03
N PRO A 62 9.24 13.81 -0.01
CA PRO A 62 9.27 14.64 1.20
C PRO A 62 7.99 14.52 2.04
N TYR A 63 6.93 13.93 1.49
CA TYR A 63 5.66 13.71 2.18
C TYR A 63 5.53 12.30 2.77
N ALA A 64 6.50 11.42 2.52
CA ALA A 64 6.51 10.07 3.04
C ALA A 64 7.20 10.02 4.40
N ASP A 65 6.62 9.24 5.31
CA ASP A 65 7.20 8.94 6.62
C ASP A 65 7.52 7.45 6.76
N PHE A 66 6.85 6.59 5.98
CA PHE A 66 6.97 5.14 6.06
C PHE A 66 7.02 4.52 4.67
N TRP A 67 7.90 3.53 4.49
CA TRP A 67 8.07 2.80 3.24
C TRP A 67 7.85 1.31 3.46
N PHE A 68 7.23 0.67 2.49
CA PHE A 68 6.79 -0.72 2.59
C PHE A 68 7.12 -1.50 1.33
N GLU A 69 7.33 -2.80 1.50
CA GLU A 69 7.58 -3.73 0.41
C GLU A 69 6.85 -5.06 0.63
N LYS A 70 6.33 -5.63 -0.46
CA LYS A 70 5.83 -7.00 -0.51
C LYS A 70 6.41 -7.71 -1.74
N ARG A 71 6.91 -8.92 -1.54
CA ARG A 71 7.24 -9.84 -2.65
C ARG A 71 5.96 -10.53 -3.09
N LEU A 72 5.72 -10.57 -4.39
CA LEU A 72 4.49 -11.11 -4.99
C LEU A 72 4.61 -12.58 -5.36
#